data_AF-A0A848UY82-F1
#
_entry.id   AF-A0A848UY82-F1
#
_cell.length_a   1.000
_cell.length_b   1.000
_cell.length_c   1.000
_cell.angle_alpha   90.00
_cell.angle_beta   90.00
_cell.angle_gamma   90.00
#
_symmetry.space_group_name_H-M   'P 1'
#
loop_
_entity.id
_entity.type
_entity.pdbx_description
1 polymer ?
#
loop_
_entity_poly.entity_id
_entity_poly.type
_entity_poly.pdbx_seq_one_letter_code
_entity_poly.pdbx_strand_id
1 'polypeptide(L)'
;MRFLSLTLFCCLFLTVKGQSQDVWQTVDSLIVARDFKEARKICSTQRSLNPNQLEATSWLARVASSEESWGEVLQLAETATGESGSLADSVRLGSAMGLALNYSGQNEKALQQMRALREQIEDRQRTIIPEFTIWMNIHAECLQNSGRTFEALEMLEANIGFIPKVGYSVERGMLYNSMGILTWSVGLYE
;
A
#
# COMPACT_ATOMS: atom_id res chain seq x y z
N MET A 1 7.92 6.27 43.32
CA MET A 1 8.39 7.11 42.19
C MET A 1 7.92 6.44 40.91
N ARG A 2 7.05 7.11 40.14
CA ARG A 2 6.42 6.57 38.93
C ARG A 2 7.39 6.70 37.76
N PHE A 3 7.67 5.59 37.08
CA PHE A 3 8.29 5.59 35.75
C PHE A 3 7.29 6.20 34.77
N LEU A 4 7.52 7.46 34.37
CA LEU A 4 6.93 8.01 33.16
C LEU A 4 7.59 7.29 31.98
N SER A 5 6.76 6.65 31.14
CA SER A 5 7.25 5.84 30.03
C SER A 5 7.92 6.72 28.98
N LEU A 6 9.08 6.28 28.49
CA LEU A 6 9.82 6.91 27.39
C LEU A 6 8.99 7.07 26.10
N THR A 7 7.86 6.37 25.99
CA THR A 7 6.94 6.44 24.85
C THR A 7 6.32 7.82 24.66
N LEU A 8 6.16 8.61 25.73
CA LEU A 8 5.58 9.95 25.67
C LEU A 8 6.57 11.03 25.22
N PHE A 9 7.87 10.76 25.24
CA PHE A 9 8.88 11.78 24.93
C PHE A 9 9.11 11.97 23.42
N CYS A 10 8.84 10.95 22.59
CA CYS A 10 8.94 11.07 21.13
C CYS A 10 7.77 11.86 20.51
N CYS A 11 6.62 11.99 21.19
CA CYS A 11 5.47 12.70 20.63
C CYS A 11 5.60 14.25 20.67
N LEU A 12 6.57 14.79 21.41
CA LEU A 12 6.66 16.24 21.67
C LEU A 12 7.69 17.01 20.83
N PHE A 13 8.51 16.33 20.02
CA PHE A 13 9.52 16.99 19.16
C PHE A 13 9.14 17.07 17.68
N LEU A 14 7.98 16.54 17.28
CA LEU A 14 7.51 16.59 15.90
C LEU A 14 6.67 17.85 15.60
N THR A 15 7.09 19.01 16.11
CA THR A 15 6.67 20.31 15.59
C THR A 15 7.91 21.10 15.20
N VAL A 16 7.99 21.44 13.91
CA VAL A 16 8.86 22.43 13.23
C VAL A 16 9.53 21.82 11.99
N LYS A 17 8.79 21.90 10.87
CA LYS A 17 9.28 22.19 9.50
C LYS A 17 10.32 21.26 8.83
N GLY A 18 10.38 19.97 9.18
CA GLY A 18 11.17 18.96 8.45
C GLY A 18 10.53 17.56 8.32
N GLN A 19 9.21 17.43 8.49
CA GLN A 19 8.61 16.25 9.15
C GLN A 19 7.81 15.26 8.30
N SER A 20 7.52 15.49 7.02
CA SER A 20 6.60 14.58 6.32
C SER A 20 7.19 13.17 6.14
N GLN A 21 8.49 13.06 5.81
CA GLN A 21 9.13 11.77 5.57
C GLN A 21 9.26 10.91 6.84
N ASP A 22 9.55 11.53 7.99
CA ASP A 22 9.70 10.83 9.27
C ASP A 22 8.37 10.33 9.83
N VAL A 23 7.27 11.08 9.64
CA VAL A 23 5.95 10.69 10.12
C VAL A 23 5.46 9.43 9.41
N TRP A 24 5.60 9.36 8.09
CA TRP A 24 5.10 8.22 7.32
C TRP A 24 5.97 6.97 7.45
N GLN A 25 7.29 7.13 7.64
CA GLN A 25 8.15 6.01 8.06
C GLN A 25 7.75 5.44 9.42
N THR A 26 7.32 6.31 10.35
CA THR A 26 6.80 5.87 11.65
C THR A 26 5.50 5.07 11.47
N VAL A 27 4.57 5.56 10.65
CA VAL A 27 3.33 4.84 10.33
C VAL A 27 3.63 3.47 9.72
N ASP A 28 4.56 3.39 8.78
CA ASP A 28 4.95 2.13 8.15
C ASP A 28 5.55 1.13 9.16
N SER A 29 6.40 1.62 10.07
CA SER A 29 6.96 0.81 11.15
C SER A 29 5.87 0.30 12.11
N LEU A 30 4.86 1.12 12.40
CA LEU A 30 3.71 0.72 13.24
C LEU A 30 2.83 -0.32 12.54
N ILE A 31 2.63 -0.21 11.23
CA ILE A 31 1.93 -1.24 10.44
C ILE A 31 2.67 -2.58 10.52
N VAL A 32 3.99 -2.58 10.32
CA VAL A 32 4.82 -3.79 10.44
C VAL A 32 4.75 -4.39 11.85
N ALA A 33 4.74 -3.53 12.88
CA ALA A 33 4.57 -3.94 14.27
C ALA A 33 3.13 -4.34 14.64
N ARG A 34 2.17 -4.21 13.71
CA ARG A 34 0.72 -4.40 13.91
C ARG A 34 0.11 -3.51 15.00
N ASP A 35 0.71 -2.35 15.28
CA ASP A 35 0.14 -1.31 16.13
C ASP A 35 -0.73 -0.35 15.29
N PHE A 36 -1.85 -0.90 14.80
CA PHE A 36 -2.75 -0.17 13.92
C PHE A 36 -3.46 0.98 14.62
N LYS A 37 -3.64 0.88 15.95
CA LYS A 37 -4.30 1.92 16.74
C LYS A 37 -3.50 3.23 16.72
N GLU A 38 -2.18 3.16 16.97
CA GLU A 38 -1.34 4.35 16.93
C GLU A 38 -1.12 4.83 15.49
N ALA A 39 -0.97 3.91 14.52
CA ALA A 39 -0.88 4.26 13.10
C ALA A 39 -2.11 5.07 12.64
N ARG A 40 -3.33 4.58 12.94
CA ARG A 40 -4.59 5.28 12.64
C ARG A 40 -4.65 6.66 13.26
N LYS A 41 -4.24 6.78 14.52
CA LYS A 41 -4.25 8.06 15.24
C LYS A 41 -3.36 9.10 14.56
N ILE A 42 -2.16 8.70 14.12
CA ILE A 42 -1.25 9.58 13.37
C ILE A 42 -1.89 10.01 12.06
N CYS A 43 -2.36 9.07 11.23
CA CYS A 43 -2.91 9.40 9.92
C CYS A 43 -4.19 10.25 10.03
N SER A 44 -5.05 9.98 11.02
CA SER A 44 -6.26 10.78 11.27
C SER A 44 -5.93 12.20 11.71
N THR A 45 -4.89 12.36 12.53
CA THR A 45 -4.39 13.68 12.93
C THR A 45 -3.88 14.44 11.71
N GLN A 46 -3.06 13.81 10.86
CA GLN A 46 -2.55 14.44 9.64
C GLN A 46 -3.67 14.81 8.66
N ARG A 47 -4.68 13.95 8.51
CA ARG A 47 -5.86 14.24 7.68
C ARG A 47 -6.66 15.43 8.21
N SER A 48 -6.80 15.56 9.54
CA SER A 48 -7.48 16.73 10.12
C SER A 48 -6.73 18.05 9.89
N LEU A 49 -5.39 17.99 9.81
CA LEU A 49 -4.55 19.14 9.51
C LEU A 49 -4.58 19.51 8.03
N ASN A 50 -4.65 18.52 7.14
CA ASN A 50 -4.64 18.71 5.69
C ASN A 50 -5.76 17.89 5.00
N PRO A 51 -7.03 18.30 5.13
CA PRO A 51 -8.18 17.47 4.71
C PRO A 51 -8.30 17.28 3.20
N ASN A 52 -7.65 18.12 2.39
CA ASN A 52 -7.71 18.04 0.92
C ASN A 52 -6.44 17.39 0.31
N GLN A 53 -5.57 16.80 1.14
CA GLN A 53 -4.37 16.11 0.70
C GLN A 53 -4.55 14.60 0.73
N LEU A 54 -4.21 13.99 -0.39
CA LEU A 54 -4.35 12.55 -0.61
C LEU A 54 -3.39 11.72 0.26
N GLU A 55 -2.28 12.31 0.70
CA GLU A 55 -1.22 11.61 1.43
C GLU A 55 -1.78 10.92 2.68
N ALA A 56 -2.44 11.65 3.58
CA ALA A 56 -3.00 11.09 4.81
C ALA A 56 -4.12 10.07 4.54
N THR A 57 -4.98 10.31 3.55
CA THR A 57 -6.04 9.39 3.14
C THR A 57 -5.47 8.08 2.59
N SER A 58 -4.42 8.15 1.77
CA SER A 58 -3.74 6.97 1.21
C SER A 58 -3.04 6.14 2.29
N TRP A 59 -2.47 6.79 3.32
CA TRP A 59 -1.89 6.09 4.47
C TRP A 59 -2.95 5.46 5.37
N LEU A 60 -4.08 6.13 5.60
CA LEU A 60 -5.23 5.51 6.29
C LEU A 60 -5.72 4.27 5.53
N ALA A 61 -5.80 4.33 4.20
CA ALA A 61 -6.20 3.18 3.38
C ALA A 61 -5.21 2.02 3.51
N ARG A 62 -3.89 2.28 3.56
CA ARG A 62 -2.86 1.25 3.82
C ARG A 62 -3.01 0.61 5.20
N VAL A 63 -3.31 1.41 6.22
CA VAL A 63 -3.55 0.88 7.58
C VAL A 63 -4.81 0.00 7.58
N ALA A 64 -5.92 0.52 7.04
CA ALA A 64 -7.18 -0.21 6.95
C ALA A 64 -7.07 -1.51 6.14
N SER A 65 -6.30 -1.53 5.04
CA SER A 65 -6.03 -2.75 4.28
C SER A 65 -5.21 -3.77 5.07
N SER A 66 -4.27 -3.31 5.91
CA SER A 66 -3.47 -4.19 6.77
C SER A 66 -4.27 -4.80 7.93
N GLU A 67 -5.38 -4.16 8.29
CA GLU A 67 -6.40 -4.66 9.22
C GLU A 67 -7.52 -5.44 8.51
N GLU A 68 -7.43 -5.64 7.20
CA GLU A 68 -8.46 -6.31 6.39
C GLU A 68 -9.84 -5.62 6.48
N SER A 69 -9.85 -4.32 6.80
CA SER A 69 -11.05 -3.48 6.91
C SER A 69 -11.48 -2.98 5.54
N TRP A 70 -11.82 -3.90 4.63
CA TRP A 70 -12.05 -3.61 3.20
C TRP A 70 -13.15 -2.58 2.93
N GLY A 71 -14.22 -2.58 3.72
CA GLY A 71 -15.30 -1.59 3.59
C GLY A 71 -14.83 -0.17 3.88
N GLU A 72 -13.93 0.00 4.85
CA GLU A 72 -13.35 1.30 5.15
C GLU A 72 -12.41 1.77 4.04
N VAL A 73 -11.61 0.88 3.46
CA VAL A 73 -10.74 1.21 2.33
C VAL A 73 -11.56 1.78 1.16
N LEU A 74 -12.69 1.15 0.83
CA LEU A 74 -13.59 1.63 -0.22
C LEU A 74 -14.21 2.99 0.14
N GLN A 75 -14.65 3.17 1.38
CA GLN A 75 -15.17 4.47 1.84
C GLN A 75 -14.12 5.58 1.76
N LEU A 76 -12.87 5.29 2.15
CA LEU A 76 -11.77 6.24 2.03
C LEU A 76 -11.53 6.62 0.56
N ALA A 77 -11.51 5.64 -0.34
CA ALA A 77 -11.32 5.87 -1.77
C ALA A 77 -12.44 6.73 -2.39
N GLU A 78 -13.70 6.52 -2.00
CA GLU A 78 -14.83 7.35 -2.44
C GLU A 78 -14.69 8.80 -1.96
N THR A 79 -14.28 9.01 -0.70
CA THR A 79 -14.11 10.36 -0.13
C THR A 79 -12.88 11.09 -0.65
N ALA A 80 -11.91 10.39 -1.23
CA ALA A 80 -10.69 10.97 -1.77
C ALA A 80 -10.89 11.68 -3.13
N THR A 81 -12.11 11.69 -3.67
CA THR A 81 -12.41 12.32 -4.96
C THR A 81 -12.12 13.83 -4.93
N GLY A 82 -11.16 14.26 -5.75
CA GLY A 82 -10.72 15.65 -5.82
C GLY A 82 -9.59 16.05 -4.85
N GLU A 83 -9.09 15.12 -4.02
CA GLU A 83 -7.89 15.34 -3.22
C GLU A 83 -6.65 15.44 -4.12
N SER A 84 -5.77 16.40 -3.81
CA SER A 84 -4.50 16.56 -4.53
C SER A 84 -3.41 15.72 -3.85
N GLY A 85 -2.57 15.05 -4.63
CA GLY A 85 -1.57 14.12 -4.11
C GLY A 85 -0.42 13.85 -5.08
N SER A 86 0.63 13.25 -4.56
CA SER A 86 1.72 12.73 -5.38
C SER A 86 1.27 11.47 -6.13
N LEU A 87 2.04 11.02 -7.13
CA LEU A 87 1.81 9.72 -7.77
C LEU A 87 1.84 8.58 -6.74
N ALA A 88 2.75 8.65 -5.76
CA ALA A 88 2.85 7.64 -4.70
C ALA A 88 1.55 7.52 -3.92
N ASP A 89 0.90 8.64 -3.57
CA ASP A 89 -0.36 8.63 -2.83
C ASP A 89 -1.51 8.03 -3.65
N SER A 90 -1.58 8.37 -4.94
CA SER A 90 -2.57 7.80 -5.86
C SER A 90 -2.38 6.30 -6.04
N VAL A 91 -1.13 5.83 -6.22
CA VAL A 91 -0.83 4.40 -6.36
C VAL A 91 -1.12 3.65 -5.04
N ARG A 92 -0.75 4.23 -3.90
CA ARG A 92 -1.01 3.62 -2.57
C ARG A 92 -2.50 3.44 -2.32
N LEU A 93 -3.30 4.50 -2.47
CA LEU A 93 -4.76 4.42 -2.29
C LEU A 93 -5.40 3.49 -3.32
N GLY A 94 -5.03 3.63 -4.59
CA GLY A 94 -5.61 2.81 -5.65
C GLY A 94 -5.27 1.32 -5.50
N SER A 95 -4.07 1.00 -5.02
CA SER A 95 -3.67 -0.39 -4.76
C SER A 95 -4.46 -0.98 -3.59
N ALA A 96 -4.65 -0.21 -2.50
CA ALA A 96 -5.50 -0.62 -1.39
C ALA A 96 -6.95 -0.84 -1.85
N MET A 97 -7.49 0.05 -2.69
CA MET A 97 -8.82 -0.12 -3.29
C MET A 97 -8.91 -1.38 -4.16
N GLY A 98 -7.90 -1.66 -4.98
CA GLY A 98 -7.82 -2.89 -5.76
C GLY A 98 -7.88 -4.13 -4.89
N LEU A 99 -7.09 -4.14 -3.82
CA LEU A 99 -7.07 -5.23 -2.85
C LEU A 99 -8.43 -5.40 -2.16
N ALA A 100 -9.07 -4.31 -1.73
CA ALA A 100 -10.39 -4.32 -1.13
C ALA A 100 -11.47 -4.87 -2.08
N LEU A 101 -11.43 -4.49 -3.37
CA LEU A 101 -12.33 -5.02 -4.39
C LEU A 101 -12.11 -6.53 -4.58
N ASN A 102 -10.86 -6.97 -4.64
CA ASN A 102 -10.47 -8.37 -4.78
C ASN A 102 -11.00 -9.23 -3.62
N TYR A 103 -10.73 -8.83 -2.36
CA TYR A 103 -11.23 -9.56 -1.19
C TYR A 103 -12.74 -9.44 -0.97
N SER A 104 -13.39 -8.48 -1.61
CA SER A 104 -14.85 -8.38 -1.65
C SER A 104 -15.49 -9.23 -2.76
N GLY A 105 -14.71 -10.06 -3.47
CA GLY A 105 -15.17 -10.90 -4.58
C GLY A 105 -15.49 -10.14 -5.88
N GLN A 106 -15.08 -8.87 -5.97
CA GLN A 106 -15.29 -8.02 -7.15
C GLN A 106 -14.06 -8.01 -8.06
N ASN A 107 -13.54 -9.20 -8.40
CA ASN A 107 -12.25 -9.39 -9.05
C ASN A 107 -12.12 -8.63 -10.39
N GLU A 108 -13.18 -8.57 -11.19
CA GLU A 108 -13.17 -7.78 -12.44
C GLU A 108 -13.00 -6.28 -12.19
N LYS A 109 -13.66 -5.73 -11.15
CA LYS A 109 -13.47 -4.33 -10.77
C LYS A 109 -12.07 -4.10 -10.22
N ALA A 110 -11.53 -5.05 -9.46
CA ALA A 110 -10.16 -4.99 -8.97
C ALA A 110 -9.17 -4.93 -10.14
N LEU A 111 -9.33 -5.77 -11.17
CA LEU A 111 -8.51 -5.74 -12.38
C LEU A 111 -8.67 -4.44 -13.17
N GLN A 112 -9.88 -3.91 -13.32
CA GLN A 112 -10.11 -2.61 -13.96
C GLN A 112 -9.36 -1.49 -13.21
N GLN A 113 -9.44 -1.48 -11.88
CA GLN A 113 -8.70 -0.55 -11.03
C GLN A 113 -7.18 -0.68 -11.22
N MET A 114 -6.64 -1.91 -11.26
CA MET A 114 -5.20 -2.13 -11.46
C MET A 114 -4.72 -1.65 -12.84
N ARG A 115 -5.52 -1.83 -13.89
CA ARG A 115 -5.21 -1.33 -15.24
C ARG A 115 -5.24 0.20 -15.29
N ALA A 116 -6.23 0.83 -14.68
CA ALA A 116 -6.30 2.30 -14.61
C ALA A 116 -5.09 2.89 -13.88
N LEU A 117 -4.60 2.23 -12.81
CA LEU A 117 -3.36 2.64 -12.15
C LEU A 117 -2.13 2.46 -13.03
N ARG A 118 -2.06 1.37 -13.82
CA ARG A 118 -0.96 1.14 -14.78
C ARG A 118 -0.82 2.32 -15.74
N GLU A 119 -1.93 2.77 -16.32
CA GLU A 119 -1.97 3.92 -17.24
C GLU A 119 -1.44 5.18 -16.54
N GLN A 120 -1.89 5.46 -15.31
CA GLN A 120 -1.40 6.62 -14.54
C GLN A 120 0.09 6.55 -14.21
N ILE A 121 0.63 5.35 -13.96
CA ILE A 121 2.05 5.12 -13.69
C ILE A 121 2.86 5.31 -14.98
N GLU A 122 2.43 4.71 -16.08
CA GLU A 122 3.10 4.79 -17.38
C GLU A 122 3.10 6.20 -17.95
N ASP A 123 2.02 6.97 -17.80
CA ASP A 123 1.92 8.36 -18.24
C ASP A 123 2.92 9.28 -17.51
N ARG A 124 3.36 8.90 -16.31
CA ARG A 124 4.25 9.71 -15.45
C ARG A 124 5.72 9.22 -15.47
N GLN A 125 6.06 8.42 -16.49
CA GLN A 125 7.27 7.64 -16.85
C GLN A 125 8.71 8.03 -16.41
N ARG A 126 8.96 8.69 -15.27
CA ARG A 126 10.34 9.10 -14.88
C ARG A 126 10.78 8.79 -13.45
N THR A 127 9.93 8.22 -12.61
CA THR A 127 10.27 8.00 -11.19
C THR A 127 9.96 6.57 -10.78
N ILE A 128 11.00 5.83 -10.41
CA ILE A 128 10.84 4.57 -9.68
C ILE A 128 10.37 4.93 -8.28
N ILE A 129 9.14 4.56 -7.93
CA ILE A 129 8.56 4.77 -6.60
C ILE A 129 8.34 3.42 -5.90
N PRO A 130 8.55 3.31 -4.58
CA PRO A 130 8.33 2.06 -3.83
C PRO A 130 6.93 1.46 -4.01
N GLU A 131 5.91 2.31 -4.12
CA GLU A 131 4.52 1.91 -4.29
C GLU A 131 4.27 1.11 -5.57
N PHE A 132 5.17 1.19 -6.56
CA PHE A 132 5.07 0.42 -7.79
C PHE A 132 5.24 -1.09 -7.56
N THR A 133 6.17 -1.48 -6.68
CA THR A 133 6.36 -2.90 -6.31
C THR A 133 5.14 -3.46 -5.59
N ILE A 134 4.47 -2.64 -4.79
CA ILE A 134 3.24 -3.00 -4.08
C ILE A 134 2.10 -3.18 -5.08
N TRP A 135 1.93 -2.23 -6.00
CA TRP A 135 0.94 -2.32 -7.06
C TRP A 135 1.12 -3.59 -7.91
N MET A 136 2.36 -3.94 -8.33
CA MET A 136 2.61 -5.16 -9.10
C MET A 136 2.21 -6.43 -8.34
N ASN A 137 2.53 -6.51 -7.04
CA ASN A 137 2.14 -7.64 -6.21
C ASN A 137 0.61 -7.79 -6.09
N ILE A 138 -0.08 -6.68 -5.82
CA ILE A 138 -1.55 -6.68 -5.71
C ILE A 138 -2.19 -6.98 -7.06
N HIS A 139 -1.64 -6.48 -8.16
CA HIS A 139 -2.13 -6.79 -9.49
C HIS A 139 -1.97 -8.28 -9.83
N ALA A 140 -0.83 -8.88 -9.50
CA ALA A 140 -0.63 -10.31 -9.65
C ALA A 140 -1.64 -11.13 -8.82
N GLU A 141 -1.92 -10.71 -7.58
CA GLU A 141 -2.94 -11.34 -6.73
C GLU A 141 -4.34 -11.25 -7.33
N CYS A 142 -4.73 -10.08 -7.85
CA CYS A 142 -6.00 -9.91 -8.58
C CYS A 142 -6.06 -10.81 -9.82
N LEU A 143 -4.96 -10.93 -10.58
CA LEU A 143 -4.88 -11.82 -11.75
C LEU A 143 -5.05 -13.29 -11.34
N GLN A 144 -4.38 -13.71 -10.27
CA GLN A 144 -4.49 -15.05 -9.72
C GLN A 144 -5.92 -15.39 -9.32
N ASN A 145 -6.59 -14.50 -8.57
CA ASN A 145 -7.96 -14.70 -8.12
C ASN A 145 -9.00 -14.68 -9.26
N SER A 146 -8.64 -14.12 -10.41
CA SER A 146 -9.41 -14.22 -11.66
C SER A 146 -9.02 -15.44 -12.52
N GLY A 147 -8.17 -16.35 -12.04
CA GLY A 147 -7.74 -17.54 -12.76
C GLY A 147 -6.68 -17.29 -13.84
N ARG A 148 -6.08 -16.10 -13.88
CA ARG A 148 -5.07 -15.68 -14.87
C ARG A 148 -3.66 -15.92 -14.33
N THR A 149 -3.39 -17.15 -13.91
CA THR A 149 -2.19 -17.54 -13.14
C THR A 149 -0.88 -17.27 -13.87
N PHE A 150 -0.82 -17.51 -15.18
CA PHE A 150 0.38 -17.21 -15.98
C PHE A 150 0.69 -15.72 -16.05
N GLU A 151 -0.32 -14.89 -16.25
CA GLU A 151 -0.14 -13.43 -16.27
C GLU A 151 0.25 -12.88 -14.89
N ALA A 152 -0.25 -13.51 -13.81
CA ALA A 152 0.18 -13.21 -12.45
C ALA A 152 1.68 -13.52 -12.26
N LEU A 153 2.16 -14.64 -12.78
CA LEU A 153 3.59 -15.00 -12.73
C LEU A 153 4.45 -14.01 -13.52
N GLU A 154 4.07 -13.68 -14.76
CA GLU A 154 4.79 -12.69 -15.58
C GLU A 154 4.92 -11.34 -14.87
N MET A 155 3.86 -10.90 -14.18
CA MET A 155 3.86 -9.67 -13.39
C MET A 155 4.86 -9.73 -12.23
N LEU A 156 4.90 -10.84 -11.50
CA LEU A 156 5.82 -11.01 -10.37
C LEU A 156 7.27 -11.14 -10.84
N GLU A 157 7.53 -11.83 -11.94
CA GLU A 157 8.85 -11.91 -12.57
C GLU A 157 9.36 -10.54 -12.97
N ALA A 158 8.50 -9.71 -13.58
CA ALA A 158 8.83 -8.32 -13.87
C ALA A 158 9.16 -7.53 -12.58
N ASN A 159 8.42 -7.77 -11.49
CA ASN A 159 8.63 -7.10 -10.21
C ASN A 159 10.00 -7.42 -9.58
N ILE A 160 10.54 -8.63 -9.78
CA ILE A 160 11.90 -8.99 -9.31
C ILE A 160 12.94 -7.98 -9.84
N GLY A 161 12.81 -7.57 -11.10
CA GLY A 161 13.72 -6.60 -11.73
C GLY A 161 13.66 -5.19 -11.12
N PHE A 162 12.60 -4.87 -10.38
CA PHE A 162 12.40 -3.58 -9.71
C PHE A 162 12.88 -3.57 -8.27
N ILE A 163 12.77 -4.66 -7.53
CA ILE A 163 13.11 -4.73 -6.09
C ILE A 163 14.52 -4.24 -5.74
N PRO A 164 15.59 -4.60 -6.47
CA PRO A 164 16.93 -4.09 -6.17
C PRO A 164 17.05 -2.56 -6.26
N LYS A 165 16.12 -1.90 -6.97
CA LYS A 165 16.12 -0.46 -7.21
C LYS A 165 15.39 0.34 -6.12
N VAL A 166 14.52 -0.30 -5.33
CA VAL A 166 13.70 0.35 -4.29
C VAL A 166 14.15 0.05 -2.86
N GLY A 167 14.94 -1.00 -2.61
CA GLY A 167 15.63 -1.20 -1.33
C GLY A 167 14.81 -1.78 -0.18
N TYR A 168 13.56 -2.21 -0.41
CA TYR A 168 12.68 -2.73 0.63
C TYR A 168 12.80 -4.25 0.84
N SER A 169 12.87 -4.68 2.11
CA SER A 169 13.01 -6.10 2.51
C SER A 169 11.67 -6.81 2.73
N VAL A 170 10.63 -6.11 3.20
CA VAL A 170 9.29 -6.69 3.47
C VAL A 170 8.57 -6.99 2.16
N GLU A 171 8.56 -6.05 1.23
CA GLU A 171 7.98 -6.16 -0.10
C GLU A 171 8.65 -7.29 -0.91
N ARG A 172 9.95 -7.52 -0.66
CA ARG A 172 10.69 -8.65 -1.23
C ARG A 172 10.23 -9.99 -0.66
N GLY A 173 9.97 -10.07 0.64
CA GLY A 173 9.39 -11.26 1.25
C GLY A 173 7.98 -11.57 0.71
N MET A 174 7.13 -10.55 0.57
CA MET A 174 5.80 -10.68 -0.02
C MET A 174 5.87 -11.19 -1.47
N LEU A 175 6.74 -10.60 -2.30
CA LEU A 175 6.94 -11.05 -3.68
C LEU A 175 7.30 -12.54 -3.74
N TYR A 176 8.33 -12.96 -2.99
CA TYR A 176 8.79 -14.36 -3.04
C TYR A 176 7.73 -15.33 -2.52
N ASN A 177 6.96 -14.94 -1.51
CA ASN A 177 5.84 -15.75 -1.03
C ASN A 177 4.77 -15.92 -2.12
N SER A 178 4.35 -14.84 -2.77
CA SER A 178 3.37 -14.87 -3.87
C SER A 178 3.86 -15.71 -5.06
N MET A 179 5.13 -15.57 -5.44
CA MET A 179 5.76 -16.42 -6.46
C MET A 179 5.77 -17.89 -6.07
N GLY A 180 6.11 -18.22 -4.82
CA GLY A 180 6.11 -19.60 -4.32
C GLY A 180 4.72 -20.23 -4.41
N ILE A 181 3.67 -19.51 -4.00
CA ILE A 181 2.28 -19.96 -4.11
C ILE A 181 1.91 -20.22 -5.59
N LEU A 182 2.24 -19.27 -6.47
CA LEU A 182 1.85 -19.36 -7.88
C LEU A 182 2.60 -20.47 -8.62
N THR A 183 3.91 -20.60 -8.42
CA THR A 183 4.73 -21.67 -9.04
C THR A 183 4.29 -23.07 -8.58
N TRP A 184 3.87 -23.22 -7.32
CA TRP A 184 3.25 -24.45 -6.85
C TRP A 184 1.90 -24.70 -7.54
N SER A 185 1.07 -23.66 -7.70
CA SER A 185 -0.27 -23.81 -8.31
C SER A 185 -0.25 -24.18 -9.79
N VAL A 186 0.83 -23.89 -10.53
CA VAL A 186 0.99 -24.26 -11.94
C VAL A 186 1.77 -25.57 -12.14
N GLY A 187 2.13 -26.29 -11.07
CA GLY A 187 2.83 -27.56 -11.17
C GLY A 187 4.28 -27.46 -11.65
N LEU A 188 4.95 -26.31 -11.45
CA LEU A 188 6.35 -26.13 -11.84
C LEU A 188 7.35 -26.75 -10.85
N TYR A 189 6.86 -27.33 -9.75
CA TYR A 189 7.63 -28.15 -8.83
C TYR A 189 6.86 -29.45 -8.56
N GLU A 190 7.10 -30.45 -9.40
CA GLU A 190 6.88 -31.87 -9.09
C GLU A 190 8.20 -32.52 -8.63
#